data_AF-A0A1S2MKN1-F1
#
_entry.id   AF-A0A1S2MKN1-F1
#
_cell.length_a   1.000
_cell.length_b   1.000
_cell.length_c   1.000
_cell.angle_alpha   90.00
_cell.angle_beta   90.00
_cell.angle_gamma   90.00
#
_symmetry.space_group_name_H-M   'P 1'
#
loop_
_entity.id
_entity.type
_entity.pdbx_description
1 polymer ?
#
loop_
_entity_poly.entity_id
_entity_poly.type
_entity_poly.pdbx_seq_one_letter_code
_entity_poly.pdbx_strand_id
1 'polypeptide(L)'
;MRIERVDDTTVKLFITYSDIEARGFKREDLWTNRKRGEEFFWNMMEEINEEEDFVVEGPLWIQVHAFEKGVEVTISKSKNEDLINMSDDDNEQLDYQVNDLLSQTFDQEDSLEDLFEQRQQQKENAQQQEHNERKQQNTRTVIVKFNDLEEVIDYAHHNNQKTDEFEDLLYSLNNIYYYAIHFDESVDQEAINDSYSQLLEFAYPTDKSEVYLNDYAKIIMSHNVASQVRRYFPSTTE
;
A
#
# COMPACT_ATOMS: atom_id res chain seq x y z
N MET A 1 25.57 -15.91 -19.82
CA MET A 1 24.90 -15.58 -18.53
C MET A 1 25.84 -15.82 -17.36
N ARG A 2 25.72 -15.04 -16.28
CA ARG A 2 26.45 -15.25 -15.01
C ARG A 2 25.47 -15.13 -13.84
N ILE A 3 25.41 -16.17 -13.02
CA ILE A 3 24.59 -16.21 -11.79
C ILE A 3 25.53 -16.01 -10.61
N GLU A 4 25.13 -15.18 -9.65
CA GLU A 4 25.84 -14.98 -8.39
C GLU A 4 24.84 -15.10 -7.23
N ARG A 5 25.06 -16.12 -6.40
CA ARG A 5 24.28 -16.29 -5.16
C ARG A 5 24.74 -15.26 -4.14
N VAL A 6 23.82 -14.36 -3.77
CA VAL A 6 24.08 -13.32 -2.77
C VAL A 6 23.76 -13.85 -1.38
N ASP A 7 22.66 -14.60 -1.24
CA ASP A 7 22.20 -15.17 0.04
C ASP A 7 21.35 -16.44 -0.18
N ASP A 8 20.91 -17.10 0.90
CA ASP A 8 20.01 -18.27 0.81
C ASP A 8 18.61 -17.88 0.30
N THR A 9 18.23 -16.60 0.46
CA THR A 9 16.94 -16.07 -0.01
C THR A 9 17.05 -15.09 -1.16
N THR A 10 18.26 -14.77 -1.64
CA THR A 10 18.47 -13.72 -2.66
C THR A 10 19.48 -14.15 -3.72
N VAL A 11 19.05 -14.14 -4.99
CA VAL A 11 19.87 -14.48 -6.15
C VAL A 11 20.05 -13.25 -7.03
N LYS A 12 21.29 -13.02 -7.48
CA LYS A 12 21.61 -11.95 -8.44
C LYS A 12 22.07 -12.55 -9.76
N LEU A 13 21.50 -12.08 -10.86
CA LEU A 13 21.78 -12.55 -12.21
C LEU A 13 22.28 -11.43 -13.09
N PHE A 14 23.25 -11.74 -13.93
CA PHE A 14 23.74 -10.88 -14.99
C PHE A 14 23.54 -11.56 -16.35
N ILE A 15 22.72 -10.93 -17.18
CA ILE A 15 22.32 -11.45 -18.48
C ILE A 15 22.78 -10.47 -19.55
N THR A 16 23.54 -10.94 -20.54
CA THR A 16 24.00 -10.07 -21.63
C THR A 16 22.92 -9.91 -22.69
N TYR A 17 22.96 -8.84 -23.48
CA TYR A 17 21.97 -8.66 -24.57
C TYR A 17 21.98 -9.81 -25.58
N SER A 18 23.15 -10.36 -25.89
CA SER A 18 23.28 -11.53 -26.76
C SER A 18 22.57 -12.77 -26.20
N ASP A 19 22.57 -12.95 -24.87
CA ASP A 19 21.90 -14.06 -24.19
C ASP A 19 20.36 -13.90 -24.18
N ILE A 20 19.87 -12.66 -24.12
CA ILE A 20 18.43 -12.33 -24.16
C ILE A 20 17.89 -12.55 -25.57
N GLU A 21 18.63 -12.08 -26.59
CA GLU A 21 18.26 -12.25 -27.99
C GLU A 21 18.32 -13.71 -28.45
N ALA A 22 19.29 -14.50 -27.95
CA ALA A 22 19.38 -15.94 -28.24
C ALA A 22 18.16 -16.73 -27.73
N ARG A 23 17.49 -16.23 -26.68
CA ARG A 23 16.24 -16.79 -26.13
C ARG A 23 14.99 -16.26 -26.81
N GLY A 24 15.13 -15.40 -27.84
CA GLY A 24 14.02 -14.85 -28.61
C GLY A 24 13.29 -13.69 -27.94
N PHE A 25 13.86 -13.12 -26.88
CA PHE A 25 13.31 -11.95 -26.18
C PHE A 25 14.03 -10.68 -26.64
N LYS A 26 13.29 -9.57 -26.67
CA LYS A 26 13.86 -8.23 -26.88
C LYS A 26 14.02 -7.57 -25.52
N ARG A 27 15.01 -6.68 -25.39
CA ARG A 27 15.19 -5.84 -24.20
C ARG A 27 13.87 -5.20 -23.75
N GLU A 28 13.12 -4.61 -24.69
CA GLU A 28 11.87 -3.90 -24.44
C GLU A 28 10.74 -4.82 -23.95
N ASP A 29 10.75 -6.09 -24.33
CA ASP A 29 9.70 -7.05 -23.97
C ASP A 29 9.77 -7.47 -22.49
N LEU A 30 10.93 -7.32 -21.84
CA LEU A 30 11.13 -7.68 -20.44
C LEU A 30 10.32 -6.79 -19.48
N TRP A 31 10.08 -5.53 -19.85
CA TRP A 31 9.32 -4.56 -19.02
C TRP A 31 8.05 -4.05 -19.68
N THR A 32 7.93 -4.08 -21.00
CA THR A 32 6.72 -3.60 -21.70
C THR A 32 5.62 -4.66 -21.73
N ASN A 33 6.01 -5.94 -21.80
CA ASN A 33 5.08 -7.05 -21.93
C ASN A 33 5.16 -7.96 -20.72
N ARG A 34 4.27 -7.73 -19.76
CA ARG A 34 4.18 -8.51 -18.52
C ARG A 34 4.23 -10.02 -18.77
N LYS A 35 3.48 -10.55 -19.74
CA LYS A 35 3.43 -12.00 -20.02
C LYS A 35 4.76 -12.55 -20.52
N ARG A 36 5.44 -11.81 -21.40
CA ARG A 36 6.74 -12.22 -21.95
C ARG A 36 7.87 -12.05 -20.93
N GLY A 37 7.80 -11.01 -20.10
CA GLY A 37 8.68 -10.83 -18.95
C GLY A 37 8.54 -11.97 -17.96
N GLU A 38 7.31 -12.31 -17.56
CA GLU A 38 7.01 -13.45 -16.69
C GLU A 38 7.57 -14.76 -17.27
N GLU A 39 7.33 -15.07 -18.55
CA GLU A 39 7.90 -16.25 -19.22
C GLU A 39 9.42 -16.29 -19.15
N PHE A 40 10.09 -15.16 -19.39
CA PHE A 40 11.55 -15.07 -19.31
C PHE A 40 12.05 -15.37 -17.89
N PHE A 41 11.41 -14.81 -16.86
CA PHE A 41 11.77 -15.06 -15.47
C PHE A 41 11.47 -16.49 -15.04
N TRP A 42 10.37 -17.11 -15.48
CA TRP A 42 10.09 -18.53 -15.18
C TRP A 42 11.13 -19.47 -15.78
N ASN A 43 11.47 -19.31 -17.06
CA ASN A 43 12.53 -20.11 -17.69
C ASN A 43 13.89 -19.89 -16.99
N MET A 44 14.14 -18.66 -16.53
CA MET A 44 15.33 -18.33 -15.75
C MET A 44 15.35 -19.02 -14.38
N MET A 45 14.23 -19.02 -13.66
CA MET A 45 14.13 -19.69 -12.36
C MET A 45 14.24 -21.20 -12.49
N GLU A 46 13.73 -21.79 -13.57
CA GLU A 46 13.88 -23.22 -13.85
C GLU A 46 15.37 -23.59 -14.08
N GLU A 47 16.11 -22.79 -14.84
CA GLU A 47 17.56 -22.95 -15.06
C GLU A 47 18.36 -22.80 -13.74
N ILE A 48 17.95 -21.90 -12.84
CA ILE A 48 18.56 -21.72 -11.52
C ILE A 48 18.23 -22.89 -10.59
N ASN A 49 16.99 -23.39 -10.60
CA ASN A 49 16.52 -24.47 -9.74
C ASN A 49 17.17 -25.83 -10.09
N GLU A 50 17.59 -26.03 -11.35
CA GLU A 50 18.37 -27.22 -11.74
C GLU A 50 19.83 -27.16 -11.27
N GLU A 51 20.44 -25.97 -11.16
CA GLU A 51 21.85 -25.80 -10.75
C GLU A 51 22.04 -25.54 -9.25
N GLU A 52 21.09 -24.87 -8.60
CA GLU A 52 21.06 -24.59 -7.17
C GLU A 52 19.72 -25.08 -6.62
N ASP A 53 19.75 -25.90 -5.56
CA ASP A 53 18.61 -26.52 -4.85
C ASP A 53 17.66 -25.45 -4.23
N PHE A 54 17.07 -24.62 -5.09
CA PHE A 54 16.33 -23.41 -4.77
C PHE A 54 14.89 -23.59 -5.22
N VAL A 55 14.08 -24.23 -4.36
CA VAL A 55 12.66 -24.45 -4.62
C VAL A 55 11.92 -23.11 -4.57
N VAL A 56 11.55 -22.64 -5.76
CA VAL A 56 10.81 -21.40 -6.00
C VAL A 56 9.32 -21.64 -5.81
N GLU A 57 8.89 -21.67 -4.55
CA GLU A 57 7.47 -21.64 -4.20
C GLU A 57 7.19 -20.32 -3.49
N GLY A 58 6.09 -19.65 -3.90
CA GLY A 58 5.63 -18.39 -3.31
C GLY A 58 5.93 -17.10 -4.09
N PRO A 59 5.42 -15.95 -3.58
CA PRO A 59 5.60 -14.64 -4.20
C PRO A 59 7.06 -14.16 -4.14
N LEU A 60 7.61 -13.77 -5.29
CA LEU A 60 8.99 -13.30 -5.44
C LEU A 60 9.05 -11.79 -5.61
N TRP A 61 10.04 -11.17 -4.97
CA TRP A 61 10.42 -9.79 -5.25
C TRP A 61 11.47 -9.75 -6.34
N ILE A 62 11.17 -9.09 -7.45
CA ILE A 62 12.07 -8.98 -8.61
C ILE A 62 12.45 -7.52 -8.83
N GLN A 63 13.74 -7.24 -8.84
CA GLN A 63 14.31 -5.94 -9.19
C GLN A 63 15.18 -6.07 -10.43
N VAL A 64 14.96 -5.21 -11.42
CA VAL A 64 15.67 -5.26 -12.71
C VAL A 64 16.40 -3.96 -12.95
N HIS A 65 17.72 -4.03 -13.21
CA HIS A 65 18.54 -2.90 -13.64
C HIS A 65 19.05 -3.13 -15.06
N ALA A 66 18.75 -2.22 -15.99
CA ALA A 66 19.29 -2.24 -17.33
C ALA A 66 20.64 -1.49 -17.38
N PHE A 67 21.65 -2.12 -17.97
CA PHE A 67 22.98 -1.55 -18.21
C PHE A 67 23.29 -1.51 -19.71
N GLU A 68 24.34 -0.78 -20.12
CA GLU A 68 24.73 -0.68 -21.55
C GLU A 68 25.15 -2.03 -22.18
N LYS A 69 25.56 -3.01 -21.37
CA LYS A 69 26.04 -4.32 -21.85
C LYS A 69 25.13 -5.51 -21.48
N GLY A 70 24.06 -5.28 -20.73
CA GLY A 70 23.14 -6.34 -20.31
C GLY A 70 22.11 -5.87 -19.28
N VAL A 71 21.49 -6.83 -18.61
CA VAL A 71 20.48 -6.65 -17.57
C VAL A 71 20.95 -7.36 -16.31
N GLU A 72 20.87 -6.68 -15.17
CA GLU A 72 21.02 -7.26 -13.84
C GLU A 72 19.64 -7.50 -13.23
N VAL A 73 19.40 -8.69 -12.70
CA VAL A 73 18.15 -9.07 -12.06
C VAL A 73 18.46 -9.52 -10.63
N THR A 74 17.82 -8.94 -9.63
CA THR A 74 17.87 -9.39 -8.24
C THR A 74 16.52 -9.98 -7.86
N ILE A 75 16.53 -11.21 -7.37
CA ILE A 75 15.33 -11.96 -7.00
C ILE A 75 15.43 -12.30 -5.53
N SER A 76 14.39 -11.99 -4.75
CA SER A 76 14.34 -12.27 -3.31
C SER A 76 13.08 -13.04 -2.92
N LYS A 77 13.25 -14.13 -2.15
CA LYS A 77 12.18 -14.97 -1.59
C LYS A 77 11.71 -14.42 -0.25
N SER A 78 10.39 -14.38 -0.03
CA SER A 78 9.80 -14.05 1.27
C SER A 78 9.94 -15.21 2.26
N LYS A 79 10.47 -14.97 3.45
CA LYS A 79 10.66 -15.99 4.52
C LYS A 79 9.37 -16.39 5.25
N ASN A 80 8.21 -15.92 4.83
CA ASN A 80 6.95 -16.10 5.58
C ASN A 80 6.23 -17.44 5.36
N GLU A 81 6.83 -18.39 4.64
CA GLU A 81 6.11 -19.58 4.16
C GLU A 81 6.02 -20.74 5.16
N ASP A 82 6.85 -20.79 6.21
CA ASP A 82 6.73 -21.84 7.24
C ASP A 82 5.45 -21.72 8.10
N LEU A 83 4.75 -20.58 8.05
CA LEU A 83 3.49 -20.38 8.78
C LEU A 83 2.22 -20.67 7.98
N ILE A 84 2.32 -20.85 6.66
CA ILE A 84 1.14 -20.85 5.77
C ILE A 84 0.83 -22.28 5.26
N ASN A 85 1.71 -23.24 5.52
CA ASN A 85 1.56 -24.64 5.10
C ASN A 85 0.97 -25.58 6.17
N MET A 86 0.06 -25.10 7.01
CA MET A 86 -0.86 -25.99 7.74
C MET A 86 -2.28 -25.79 7.22
N SER A 87 -2.64 -26.69 6.32
CA SER A 87 -3.93 -26.86 5.68
C SER A 87 -5.11 -26.82 6.65
N ASP A 88 -5.94 -25.78 6.52
CA ASP A 88 -7.40 -25.75 6.27
C ASP A 88 -8.37 -26.82 6.83
N ASP A 89 -8.04 -27.61 7.87
CA ASP A 89 -8.99 -28.64 8.36
C ASP A 89 -9.22 -28.76 9.89
N ASP A 90 -8.73 -27.85 10.73
CA ASP A 90 -9.04 -27.89 12.17
C ASP A 90 -9.21 -26.49 12.80
N ASN A 91 -10.34 -25.85 12.47
CA ASN A 91 -10.72 -24.50 12.90
C ASN A 91 -11.28 -24.42 14.35
N GLU A 92 -11.12 -25.46 15.17
CA GLU A 92 -11.69 -25.47 16.54
C GLU A 92 -10.62 -25.56 17.65
N GLN A 93 -9.33 -25.75 17.32
CA GLN A 93 -8.24 -25.74 18.31
C GLN A 93 -7.44 -24.44 18.37
N LEU A 94 -7.60 -23.57 17.37
CA LEU A 94 -6.95 -22.24 17.36
C LEU A 94 -7.59 -21.33 18.41
N ASP A 95 -8.92 -21.29 18.51
CA ASP A 95 -9.65 -20.41 19.43
C ASP A 95 -9.29 -20.63 20.91
N TYR A 96 -9.03 -21.86 21.32
CA TYR A 96 -8.63 -22.15 22.70
C TYR A 96 -7.20 -21.69 23.02
N GLN A 97 -6.28 -21.70 22.06
CA GLN A 97 -4.88 -21.29 22.28
C GLN A 97 -4.69 -19.77 22.20
N VAL A 98 -5.41 -19.07 21.31
CA VAL A 98 -5.41 -17.59 21.31
C VAL A 98 -6.11 -17.03 22.54
N ASN A 99 -7.18 -17.67 23.03
CA ASN A 99 -7.86 -17.21 24.23
C ASN A 99 -7.01 -17.42 25.51
N ASP A 100 -6.21 -18.49 25.58
CA ASP A 100 -5.30 -18.74 26.73
C ASP A 100 -4.10 -17.77 26.73
N LEU A 101 -3.55 -17.44 25.55
CA LEU A 101 -2.51 -16.41 25.39
C LEU A 101 -3.02 -15.01 25.70
N LEU A 102 -4.24 -14.67 25.28
CA LEU A 102 -4.86 -13.39 25.60
C LEU A 102 -5.12 -13.26 27.10
N SER A 103 -5.64 -14.32 27.74
CA SER A 103 -5.91 -14.34 29.19
C SER A 103 -4.64 -14.09 30.02
N GLN A 104 -3.52 -14.68 29.63
CA GLN A 104 -2.22 -14.46 30.32
C GLN A 104 -1.64 -13.06 30.13
N THR A 105 -2.07 -12.32 29.10
CA THR A 105 -1.64 -10.93 28.86
C THR A 105 -2.48 -9.88 29.57
N PHE A 106 -3.68 -10.22 30.04
CA PHE A 106 -4.56 -9.29 30.76
C PHE A 106 -4.30 -9.20 32.28
N ASP A 107 -3.45 -10.07 32.85
CA ASP A 107 -3.14 -10.07 34.30
C ASP A 107 -2.01 -9.09 34.73
N GLN A 108 -1.45 -8.30 33.81
CA GLN A 108 -0.37 -7.34 34.12
C GLN A 108 -0.69 -5.94 33.55
N GLU A 109 -1.76 -5.32 34.05
CA GLU A 109 -2.23 -4.00 33.62
C GLU A 109 -1.32 -2.82 34.02
N ASP A 110 -0.37 -2.98 34.95
CA ASP A 110 0.47 -1.85 35.41
C ASP A 110 1.74 -1.59 34.56
N SER A 111 2.06 -2.40 33.55
CA SER A 111 3.28 -2.25 32.74
C SER A 111 3.05 -2.03 31.24
N LEU A 112 1.80 -1.96 30.80
CA LEU A 112 1.46 -1.69 29.40
C LEU A 112 1.42 -0.19 29.07
N GLU A 113 1.07 0.66 30.04
CA GLU A 113 1.00 2.12 29.84
C GLU A 113 2.40 2.71 29.56
N ASP A 114 3.41 2.29 30.34
CA ASP A 114 4.82 2.69 30.15
C ASP A 114 5.38 2.20 28.80
N LEU A 115 4.95 1.03 28.32
CA LEU A 115 5.37 0.49 27.02
C LEU A 115 4.68 1.19 25.83
N PHE A 116 3.47 1.70 26.04
CA PHE A 116 2.70 2.42 25.02
C PHE A 116 3.21 3.87 24.87
N GLU A 117 3.52 4.55 25.97
CA GLU A 117 4.15 5.88 25.96
C GLU A 117 5.57 5.83 25.35
N GLN A 118 6.35 4.78 25.64
CA GLN A 118 7.69 4.60 25.05
C GLN A 118 7.63 4.34 23.53
N ARG A 119 6.55 3.72 23.03
CA ARG A 119 6.30 3.52 21.59
C ARG A 119 5.84 4.80 20.89
N GLN A 120 5.10 5.66 21.57
CA GLN A 120 4.73 6.99 21.06
C GLN A 120 5.96 7.90 20.94
N GLN A 121 6.83 7.92 21.95
CA GLN A 121 8.07 8.72 21.93
C GLN A 121 9.12 8.19 20.92
N GLN A 122 9.13 6.89 20.63
CA GLN A 122 9.98 6.33 19.55
C GLN A 122 9.43 6.61 18.15
N LYS A 123 8.11 6.75 17.98
CA LYS A 123 7.51 7.17 16.70
C LYS A 123 7.82 8.63 16.36
N GLU A 124 7.85 9.54 17.34
CA GLU A 124 8.19 10.95 17.12
C GLU A 124 9.67 11.15 16.70
N ASN A 125 10.59 10.34 17.21
CA ASN A 125 12.02 10.44 16.86
C ASN A 125 12.42 9.68 15.58
N ALA A 126 11.70 8.61 15.21
CA ALA A 126 11.95 7.88 13.96
C ALA A 126 11.30 8.56 12.72
N GLN A 127 10.24 9.37 12.92
CA GLN A 127 9.57 10.08 11.82
C GLN A 127 10.35 11.30 11.30
N GLN A 128 11.32 11.84 12.05
CA GLN A 128 12.11 12.99 11.59
C GLN A 128 13.26 12.63 10.63
N GLN A 129 13.70 11.36 10.57
CA GLN A 129 14.84 10.97 9.71
C GLN A 129 14.44 10.26 8.42
N GLU A 130 13.31 9.56 8.35
CA GLU A 130 12.85 8.92 7.09
C GLU A 130 12.05 9.86 6.16
N HIS A 131 11.59 11.02 6.66
CA HIS A 131 10.81 11.98 5.85
C HIS A 131 11.68 12.83 4.89
N ASN A 132 13.01 12.73 4.97
CA ASN A 132 13.91 13.58 4.17
C ASN A 132 14.42 12.94 2.86
N GLU A 133 14.33 11.61 2.69
CA GLU A 133 15.03 10.93 1.58
C GLU A 133 14.13 10.22 0.58
N ARG A 134 12.86 9.96 0.91
CA ARG A 134 11.84 9.71 -0.11
C ARG A 134 11.36 11.06 -0.61
N LYS A 135 12.03 11.57 -1.64
CA LYS A 135 11.59 12.63 -2.56
C LYS A 135 10.16 13.09 -2.30
N GLN A 136 9.98 14.39 -2.05
CA GLN A 136 8.80 15.17 -2.41
C GLN A 136 8.23 14.70 -3.76
N GLN A 137 7.43 13.65 -3.74
CA GLN A 137 6.40 13.45 -4.73
C GLN A 137 5.29 14.31 -4.17
N ASN A 138 5.05 15.44 -4.82
CA ASN A 138 3.92 16.32 -4.54
C ASN A 138 2.63 15.51 -4.71
N THR A 139 2.26 14.73 -3.69
CA THR A 139 1.00 14.02 -3.63
C THR A 139 -0.04 15.05 -3.28
N ARG A 140 -0.47 15.79 -4.32
CA ARG A 140 -1.59 16.74 -4.25
C ARG A 140 -2.94 16.03 -4.15
N THR A 141 -2.92 14.73 -3.86
CA THR A 141 -4.11 13.91 -3.71
C THR A 141 -4.12 13.34 -2.32
N VAL A 142 -5.20 13.65 -1.60
CA VAL A 142 -5.46 13.21 -0.25
C VAL A 142 -6.66 12.28 -0.28
N ILE A 143 -6.56 11.12 0.37
CA ILE A 143 -7.66 10.16 0.44
C ILE A 143 -7.85 9.78 1.90
N VAL A 144 -9.11 9.76 2.33
CA VAL A 144 -9.53 9.32 3.66
C VAL A 144 -10.71 8.38 3.59
N LYS A 145 -11.01 7.74 4.71
CA LYS A 145 -12.21 6.91 4.88
C LYS A 145 -13.10 7.46 5.99
N PHE A 146 -14.39 7.37 5.78
CA PHE A 146 -15.45 7.55 6.77
C PHE A 146 -16.13 6.19 6.98
N ASN A 147 -16.44 5.85 8.22
CA ASN A 147 -17.06 4.58 8.57
C ASN A 147 -18.53 4.51 8.14
N ASP A 148 -19.21 5.66 8.17
CA ASP A 148 -20.60 5.79 7.78
C ASP A 148 -20.87 7.10 7.01
N LEU A 149 -22.13 7.29 6.60
CA LEU A 149 -22.55 8.48 5.86
C LEU A 149 -22.75 9.68 6.79
N GLU A 150 -23.02 9.45 8.07
CA GLU A 150 -23.27 10.52 9.05
C GLU A 150 -21.98 11.31 9.30
N GLU A 151 -20.84 10.64 9.41
CA GLU A 151 -19.53 11.30 9.52
C GLU A 151 -19.23 12.20 8.29
N VAL A 152 -19.66 11.77 7.09
CA VAL A 152 -19.54 12.57 5.86
C VAL A 152 -20.45 13.81 5.90
N ILE A 153 -21.67 13.65 6.42
CA ILE A 153 -22.62 14.74 6.59
C ILE A 153 -22.08 15.76 7.60
N ASP A 154 -21.57 15.29 8.74
CA ASP A 154 -20.97 16.14 9.76
C ASP A 154 -19.77 16.92 9.22
N TYR A 155 -18.87 16.25 8.49
CA TYR A 155 -17.76 16.91 7.81
C TYR A 155 -18.24 17.99 6.84
N ALA A 156 -19.26 17.70 6.03
CA ALA A 156 -19.78 18.66 5.05
C ALA A 156 -20.43 19.91 5.66
N HIS A 157 -20.96 19.82 6.89
CA HIS A 157 -21.53 20.96 7.60
C HIS A 157 -20.49 21.78 8.37
N HIS A 158 -19.44 21.14 8.90
CA HIS A 158 -18.38 21.81 9.64
C HIS A 158 -17.28 22.38 8.75
N ASN A 159 -17.04 21.78 7.58
CA ASN A 159 -16.04 22.25 6.65
C ASN A 159 -16.67 23.06 5.50
N ASN A 160 -16.34 24.34 5.44
CA ASN A 160 -16.82 25.26 4.40
C ASN A 160 -15.66 25.78 3.53
N GLN A 161 -14.77 24.87 3.13
CA GLN A 161 -13.70 25.17 2.20
C GLN A 161 -14.27 25.66 0.86
N LYS A 162 -13.62 26.69 0.30
CA LYS A 162 -13.99 27.23 -1.01
C LYS A 162 -13.62 26.21 -2.08
N THR A 163 -14.57 25.90 -2.94
CA THR A 163 -14.47 24.79 -3.89
C THR A 163 -13.78 25.14 -5.20
N ASP A 164 -13.03 26.23 -5.22
CA ASP A 164 -12.32 26.74 -6.41
C ASP A 164 -10.86 26.26 -6.48
N GLU A 165 -10.35 25.56 -5.46
CA GLU A 165 -8.92 25.23 -5.31
C GLU A 165 -8.64 23.71 -5.30
N PHE A 166 -9.69 22.89 -5.47
CA PHE A 166 -9.58 21.43 -5.50
C PHE A 166 -10.79 20.77 -6.17
N GLU A 167 -10.56 19.58 -6.72
CA GLU A 167 -11.62 18.66 -7.14
C GLU A 167 -11.78 17.54 -6.11
N ASP A 168 -13.02 17.13 -5.84
CA ASP A 168 -13.31 16.11 -4.82
C ASP A 168 -14.26 15.01 -5.32
N LEU A 169 -14.07 13.82 -4.78
CA LEU A 169 -14.78 12.60 -5.15
C LEU A 169 -15.13 11.81 -3.90
N LEU A 170 -16.38 11.35 -3.83
CA LEU A 170 -16.85 10.47 -2.77
C LEU A 170 -17.18 9.09 -3.37
N TYR A 171 -16.46 8.09 -2.92
CA TYR A 171 -16.65 6.69 -3.25
C TYR A 171 -17.39 5.97 -2.13
N SER A 172 -18.11 4.91 -2.49
CA SER A 172 -18.72 3.97 -1.56
C SER A 172 -18.26 2.55 -1.91
N LEU A 173 -17.75 1.84 -0.92
CA LEU A 173 -17.30 0.45 -1.03
C LEU A 173 -17.64 -0.28 0.27
N ASN A 174 -18.48 -1.32 0.19
CA ASN A 174 -18.87 -2.15 1.34
C ASN A 174 -19.38 -1.33 2.55
N ASN A 175 -20.27 -0.36 2.31
CA ASN A 175 -20.80 0.57 3.33
C ASN A 175 -19.77 1.53 3.96
N ILE A 176 -18.52 1.51 3.51
CA ILE A 176 -17.48 2.48 3.89
C ILE A 176 -17.41 3.55 2.80
N TYR A 177 -17.21 4.80 3.21
CA TYR A 177 -17.12 5.93 2.29
C TYR A 177 -15.69 6.41 2.20
N TYR A 178 -15.20 6.63 0.99
CA TYR A 178 -13.85 7.14 0.77
C TYR A 178 -13.94 8.48 0.09
N TYR A 179 -13.26 9.47 0.65
CA TYR A 179 -13.26 10.82 0.13
C TYR A 179 -11.87 11.16 -0.38
N ALA A 180 -11.79 11.43 -1.68
CA ALA A 180 -10.57 11.81 -2.37
C ALA A 180 -10.64 13.29 -2.74
N ILE A 181 -9.58 14.02 -2.43
CA ILE A 181 -9.42 15.43 -2.78
C ILE A 181 -8.17 15.56 -3.64
N HIS A 182 -8.32 16.22 -4.79
CA HIS A 182 -7.27 16.56 -5.73
C HIS A 182 -7.06 18.07 -5.70
N PHE A 183 -5.99 18.52 -5.06
CA PHE A 183 -5.65 19.93 -4.97
C PHE A 183 -5.00 20.44 -6.25
N ASP A 184 -5.32 21.67 -6.63
CA ASP A 184 -4.73 22.33 -7.78
C ASP A 184 -3.22 22.61 -7.59
N GLU A 185 -2.51 22.82 -8.70
CA GLU A 185 -1.07 23.10 -8.65
C GLU A 185 -0.71 24.38 -7.88
N SER A 186 -1.66 25.31 -7.76
CA SER A 186 -1.52 26.59 -7.06
C SER A 186 -1.59 26.47 -5.53
N VAL A 187 -2.02 25.33 -4.99
CA VAL A 187 -2.15 25.13 -3.55
C VAL A 187 -0.81 24.71 -2.95
N ASP A 188 -0.38 25.44 -1.93
CA ASP A 188 0.86 25.14 -1.20
C ASP A 188 0.72 23.89 -0.34
N GLN A 189 1.82 23.16 -0.14
CA GLN A 189 1.83 21.93 0.64
C GLN A 189 1.39 22.14 2.11
N GLU A 190 1.66 23.31 2.69
CA GLU A 190 1.19 23.68 4.03
C GLU A 190 -0.34 23.71 4.08
N ALA A 191 -0.99 24.34 3.10
CA ALA A 191 -2.46 24.38 3.01
C ALA A 191 -3.06 22.99 2.79
N ILE A 192 -2.40 22.13 2.00
CA ILE A 192 -2.81 20.73 1.82
C ILE A 192 -2.75 19.98 3.16
N ASN A 193 -1.64 20.13 3.90
CA ASN A 193 -1.45 19.48 5.20
C ASN A 193 -2.45 19.98 6.25
N ASP A 194 -2.73 21.28 6.28
CA ASP A 194 -3.73 21.89 7.17
C ASP A 194 -5.13 21.36 6.85
N SER A 195 -5.50 21.31 5.57
CA SER A 195 -6.76 20.74 5.11
C SER A 195 -6.88 19.26 5.47
N TYR A 196 -5.81 18.50 5.30
CA TYR A 196 -5.79 17.09 5.67
C TYR A 196 -5.95 16.91 7.19
N SER A 197 -5.30 17.75 7.99
CA SER A 197 -5.38 17.71 9.44
C SER A 197 -6.80 17.98 9.96
N GLN A 198 -7.48 18.99 9.41
CA GLN A 198 -8.90 19.26 9.72
C GLN A 198 -9.81 18.09 9.34
N LEU A 199 -9.50 17.45 8.22
CA LEU A 199 -10.29 16.36 7.70
C LEU A 199 -10.15 15.09 8.57
N LEU A 200 -8.97 14.86 9.17
CA LEU A 200 -8.73 13.78 10.12
C LEU A 200 -9.47 13.94 11.47
N GLU A 201 -10.10 15.08 11.73
CA GLU A 201 -10.99 15.23 12.89
C GLU A 201 -12.30 14.44 12.71
N PHE A 202 -12.72 14.24 11.46
CA PHE A 202 -13.99 13.58 11.09
C PHE A 202 -13.77 12.24 10.38
N ALA A 203 -12.57 12.00 9.86
CA ALA A 203 -12.26 10.86 9.02
C ALA A 203 -11.00 10.13 9.48
N TYR A 204 -10.81 8.93 8.95
CA TYR A 204 -9.66 8.08 9.25
C TYR A 204 -8.72 7.97 8.05
N PRO A 205 -7.43 7.75 8.28
CA PRO A 205 -6.49 7.42 7.21
C PRO A 205 -6.87 6.08 6.56
N THR A 206 -6.53 5.94 5.28
CA THR A 206 -6.80 4.75 4.48
C THR A 206 -5.56 4.28 3.73
N ASP A 207 -5.40 2.97 3.65
CA ASP A 207 -4.34 2.32 2.85
C ASP A 207 -4.78 2.08 1.40
N LYS A 208 -6.01 2.50 1.03
CA LYS A 208 -6.56 2.32 -0.32
C LYS A 208 -6.02 3.41 -1.25
N SER A 209 -5.49 2.98 -2.40
CA SER A 209 -5.06 3.88 -3.46
C SER A 209 -6.25 4.39 -4.29
N GLU A 210 -6.08 5.54 -4.92
CA GLU A 210 -7.06 6.10 -5.86
C GLU A 210 -7.40 5.11 -6.98
N VAL A 211 -6.38 4.47 -7.57
CA VAL A 211 -6.54 3.48 -8.64
C VAL A 211 -7.43 2.32 -8.19
N TYR A 212 -7.25 1.85 -6.95
CA TYR A 212 -8.09 0.79 -6.39
C TYR A 212 -9.55 1.26 -6.22
N LEU A 213 -9.77 2.48 -5.74
CA LEU A 213 -11.13 3.02 -5.58
C LEU A 213 -11.82 3.21 -6.94
N ASN A 214 -11.09 3.65 -7.96
CA ASN A 214 -11.62 3.79 -9.32
C ASN A 214 -12.06 2.45 -9.94
N ASP A 215 -11.35 1.36 -9.64
CA ASP A 215 -11.67 0.03 -10.19
C ASP A 215 -12.80 -0.68 -9.43
N TYR A 216 -12.82 -0.57 -8.10
CA TYR A 216 -13.67 -1.42 -7.24
C TYR A 216 -14.76 -0.67 -6.49
N ALA A 217 -14.62 0.64 -6.28
CA ALA A 217 -15.59 1.43 -5.52
C ALA A 217 -16.57 2.15 -6.45
N LYS A 218 -17.75 2.46 -5.91
CA LYS A 218 -18.77 3.21 -6.64
C LYS A 218 -18.66 4.68 -6.31
N ILE A 219 -18.45 5.53 -7.31
CA ILE A 219 -18.56 6.99 -7.13
C ILE A 219 -20.03 7.33 -6.84
N ILE A 220 -20.28 7.93 -5.67
CA ILE A 220 -21.61 8.35 -5.25
C ILE A 220 -21.81 9.85 -5.39
N MET A 221 -20.76 10.65 -5.27
CA MET A 221 -20.77 12.09 -5.54
C MET A 221 -19.44 12.49 -6.18
N SER A 222 -19.52 13.44 -7.12
CA SER A 222 -18.37 13.99 -7.82
C SER A 222 -18.49 15.50 -7.89
N HIS A 223 -17.42 16.22 -7.59
CA HIS A 223 -17.32 17.68 -7.65
C HIS A 223 -18.22 18.42 -6.64
N ASN A 224 -17.61 19.18 -5.74
CA ASN A 224 -18.24 19.87 -4.63
C ASN A 224 -19.06 18.93 -3.75
N VAL A 225 -18.48 17.80 -3.33
CA VAL A 225 -19.14 16.77 -2.52
C VAL A 225 -19.76 17.40 -1.28
N ALA A 226 -19.03 18.22 -0.51
CA ALA A 226 -19.57 18.87 0.68
C ALA A 226 -20.81 19.74 0.40
N SER A 227 -20.82 20.45 -0.73
CA SER A 227 -21.98 21.26 -1.15
C SER A 227 -23.16 20.39 -1.61
N GLN A 228 -22.89 19.27 -2.28
CA GLN A 228 -23.91 18.30 -2.64
C GLN A 228 -24.53 17.62 -1.41
N VAL A 229 -23.69 17.22 -0.46
CA VAL A 229 -24.14 16.63 0.82
C VAL A 229 -25.04 17.61 1.56
N ARG A 230 -24.63 18.88 1.73
CA ARG A 230 -25.48 19.91 2.37
C ARG A 230 -26.80 20.16 1.64
N ARG A 231 -26.82 20.00 0.32
CA ARG A 231 -28.04 20.15 -0.49
C ARG A 231 -29.03 19.00 -0.27
N TYR A 232 -28.54 17.77 -0.15
CA TYR A 232 -29.38 16.59 0.06
C TYR A 232 -29.72 16.36 1.54
N PHE A 233 -28.84 16.78 2.45
CA PHE A 233 -28.95 16.66 3.91
C PHE A 233 -28.88 18.05 4.55
N PRO A 234 -29.94 18.87 4.45
CA PRO A 234 -29.98 20.14 5.13
C PRO A 234 -29.90 19.90 6.65
N SER A 235 -29.18 20.75 7.37
CA SER A 235 -29.16 20.72 8.83
C SER A 235 -30.60 20.93 9.29
N THR A 236 -31.23 19.89 9.85
CA THR A 236 -32.55 20.00 10.45
C THR A 236 -32.40 20.76 11.77
N THR A 237 -32.23 22.07 11.68
CA THR A 237 -32.34 22.96 12.82
C THR A 237 -33.83 23.34 12.94
N GLU A 238 -34.60 22.49 13.64
CA GLU A 238 -35.80 22.94 14.37
C GLU A 238 -35.40 23.47 15.74
#